data_AF-A0A9X2P041-F1
#
_entry.id   AF-A0A9X2P041-F1
#
_cell.length_a   1.000
_cell.length_b   1.000
_cell.length_c   1.000
_cell.angle_alpha   90.00
_cell.angle_beta   90.00
_cell.angle_gamma   90.00
#
_symmetry.space_group_name_H-M   'P 1'
#
loop_
_entity.id
_entity.type
_entity.pdbx_description
1 polymer ?
#
loop_
_entity_poly.entity_id
_entity_poly.type
_entity_poly.pdbx_seq_one_letter_code
_entity_poly.pdbx_strand_id
1 'polypeptide(L)'
;MKKHLLFVFLGVLVCYSCSNSYDLLENDAELAKAAADYELTTRAVDTETDTVKIETIADEQTIQAVMDEYEQELMNRLSVAKERVMRTAYAATIDVVGVFKVGSCGTYKELTLHLDAEDTRQNSKVSGPVGDTYVDGNGNVNFKFCLTEANRYYPGGVFLVNHINYSQFGGTMDVLVRYHDCDDKHNKNSISSTDTRFSSVKDLAGYTIVNTNAALAWAYPPYPRPQWAPPFGLGPKQSIAYGILLDGPSFTDRGIIYVDDEDSSNKNWLKRYKGYKEDTSNVSSGMYGIEGTDNTRYHVVLNTDKEYFVLRNLYHPNFGGFPYP
;
A
#
# COMPACT_ATOMS: atom_id res chain seq x y z
N MET A 1 -32.74 -59.55 -7.90
CA MET A 1 -32.37 -58.41 -8.77
C MET A 1 -31.60 -57.45 -7.87
N LYS A 2 -30.25 -57.48 -7.86
CA LYS A 2 -29.31 -56.74 -8.75
C LYS A 2 -29.55 -55.21 -8.59
N LYS A 3 -28.61 -54.38 -8.15
CA LYS A 3 -27.14 -54.39 -8.34
C LYS A 3 -26.40 -53.71 -7.17
N HIS A 4 -25.27 -54.31 -6.81
CA HIS A 4 -24.15 -53.68 -6.13
C HIS A 4 -23.38 -52.74 -7.09
N LEU A 5 -22.48 -51.93 -6.51
CA LEU A 5 -21.05 -51.80 -6.86
C LEU A 5 -20.56 -50.37 -7.19
N LEU A 6 -19.46 -50.01 -6.52
CA LEU A 6 -18.35 -49.11 -6.91
C LEU A 6 -18.46 -47.59 -6.66
N PHE A 7 -18.11 -47.20 -5.43
CA PHE A 7 -16.99 -46.27 -5.22
C PHE A 7 -15.68 -47.06 -5.42
N VAL A 8 -14.77 -46.60 -6.28
CA VAL A 8 -13.29 -46.79 -6.33
C VAL A 8 -12.79 -46.38 -7.73
N PHE A 9 -11.58 -45.80 -7.76
CA PHE A 9 -10.69 -45.38 -8.87
C PHE A 9 -10.60 -43.84 -9.02
N LEU A 10 -9.47 -43.17 -8.81
CA LEU A 10 -8.06 -43.56 -8.80
C LEU A 10 -7.34 -43.00 -7.56
N GLY A 11 -6.70 -43.89 -6.80
CA GLY A 11 -5.85 -43.54 -5.68
C GLY A 11 -4.94 -44.71 -5.31
N VAL A 12 -4.36 -45.38 -6.31
CA VAL A 12 -3.22 -46.31 -6.14
C VAL A 12 -2.44 -46.36 -7.45
N LEU A 13 -1.29 -45.70 -7.51
CA LEU A 13 -0.12 -46.18 -8.25
C LEU A 13 1.13 -45.54 -7.64
N VAL A 14 1.47 -46.02 -6.45
CA VAL A 14 2.80 -45.83 -5.86
C VAL A 14 3.41 -47.21 -5.71
N CYS A 15 4.64 -47.32 -6.23
CA CYS A 15 5.55 -48.47 -6.25
C CYS A 15 5.39 -49.47 -7.40
N TYR A 16 5.98 -49.14 -8.56
CA TYR A 16 6.88 -50.07 -9.26
C TYR A 16 8.09 -49.32 -9.84
N SER A 17 9.22 -50.01 -9.82
CA SER A 17 10.60 -49.55 -9.93
C SER A 17 11.02 -48.83 -11.22
N CYS A 18 12.13 -48.10 -11.10
CA CYS A 18 12.93 -47.44 -12.15
C CYS A 18 12.91 -48.12 -13.53
N SER A 19 12.44 -47.41 -14.56
CA SER A 19 13.12 -47.31 -15.86
C SER A 19 12.43 -46.26 -16.76
N ASN A 20 13.28 -45.43 -17.39
CA ASN A 20 13.02 -44.58 -18.56
C ASN A 20 12.15 -43.33 -18.40
N SER A 21 12.87 -42.21 -18.35
CA SER A 21 12.59 -40.90 -18.98
C SER A 21 11.40 -40.84 -19.93
N TYR A 22 10.37 -40.07 -19.59
CA TYR A 22 9.51 -39.38 -20.56
C TYR A 22 8.87 -38.13 -19.93
N ASP A 23 8.94 -37.05 -20.70
CA ASP A 23 8.12 -35.84 -20.70
C ASP A 23 7.54 -35.28 -19.39
N LEU A 24 8.25 -34.28 -18.85
CA LEU A 24 7.66 -33.26 -17.97
C LEU A 24 7.36 -31.95 -18.71
N LEU A 25 7.50 -31.91 -20.04
CA LEU A 25 7.32 -30.70 -20.85
C LEU A 25 5.92 -30.60 -21.50
N GLU A 26 5.17 -31.69 -21.58
CA GLU A 26 3.79 -31.67 -22.11
C GLU A 26 2.74 -31.20 -21.09
N ASN A 27 3.10 -31.12 -19.81
CA ASN A 27 2.14 -30.79 -18.74
C ASN A 27 1.95 -29.27 -18.54
N ASP A 28 2.96 -28.45 -18.83
CA ASP A 28 2.88 -27.00 -18.59
C ASP A 28 1.97 -26.30 -19.60
N ALA A 29 1.98 -26.76 -20.86
CA ALA A 29 1.09 -26.23 -21.90
C ALA A 29 -0.35 -26.67 -21.70
N GLU A 30 -0.58 -27.91 -21.24
CA GLU A 30 -1.92 -28.39 -20.90
C GLU A 30 -2.44 -27.76 -19.61
N LEU A 31 -1.58 -27.46 -18.63
CA LEU A 31 -1.93 -26.73 -17.42
C LEU A 31 -2.26 -25.26 -17.72
N ALA A 32 -1.46 -24.60 -18.57
CA ALA A 32 -1.74 -23.24 -19.03
C ALA A 32 -3.03 -23.18 -19.85
N LYS A 33 -3.31 -24.22 -20.65
CA LYS A 33 -4.56 -24.35 -21.39
C LYS A 33 -5.74 -24.66 -20.47
N ALA A 34 -5.56 -25.47 -19.42
CA ALA A 34 -6.60 -25.73 -18.43
C ALA A 34 -6.91 -24.48 -17.58
N ALA A 35 -5.89 -23.67 -17.26
CA ALA A 35 -6.07 -22.37 -16.62
C ALA A 35 -6.81 -21.39 -17.56
N ALA A 36 -6.42 -21.33 -18.82
CA ALA A 36 -7.11 -20.50 -19.83
C ALA A 36 -8.55 -20.96 -20.10
N ASP A 37 -8.80 -22.27 -20.15
CA ASP A 37 -10.14 -22.84 -20.30
C ASP A 37 -10.98 -22.60 -19.04
N TYR A 38 -10.39 -22.65 -17.84
CA TYR A 38 -11.06 -22.28 -16.59
C TYR A 38 -11.47 -20.79 -16.60
N GLU A 39 -10.58 -19.89 -17.01
CA GLU A 39 -10.89 -18.46 -17.17
C GLU A 39 -11.95 -18.19 -18.25
N LEU A 40 -11.95 -18.96 -19.34
CA LEU A 40 -12.97 -18.84 -20.37
C LEU A 40 -14.34 -19.31 -19.87
N THR A 41 -14.35 -20.34 -19.02
CA THR A 41 -15.57 -20.92 -18.44
C THR A 41 -16.17 -20.01 -17.37
N THR A 42 -15.36 -19.27 -16.60
CA THR A 42 -15.86 -18.25 -15.66
C THR A 42 -16.46 -17.05 -16.39
N ARG A 43 -15.84 -16.59 -17.49
CA ARG A 43 -16.39 -15.51 -18.34
C ARG A 43 -17.74 -15.84 -18.98
N ALA A 44 -18.06 -17.12 -19.19
CA ALA A 44 -19.32 -17.56 -19.80
C ALA A 44 -20.49 -17.64 -18.81
N VAL A 45 -20.24 -17.51 -17.50
CA VAL A 45 -21.26 -17.55 -16.44
C VAL A 45 -21.74 -16.13 -16.03
N ASP A 46 -21.16 -15.08 -16.61
CA ASP A 46 -21.44 -13.66 -16.30
C ASP A 46 -22.80 -13.14 -16.81
N THR A 47 -23.66 -13.99 -17.39
CA THR A 47 -25.07 -13.63 -17.59
C THR A 47 -25.93 -14.24 -16.50
N GLU A 48 -26.27 -13.41 -15.51
CA GLU A 48 -27.26 -13.67 -14.46
C GLU A 48 -26.93 -14.79 -13.48
N THR A 49 -25.98 -14.56 -12.56
CA THR A 49 -26.09 -15.08 -11.18
C THR A 49 -25.28 -14.22 -10.22
N ASP A 50 -25.77 -14.13 -8.99
CA ASP A 50 -25.14 -13.58 -7.79
C ASP A 50 -23.90 -14.43 -7.42
N THR A 51 -22.91 -14.47 -8.31
CA THR A 51 -21.68 -15.24 -8.13
C THR A 51 -20.77 -14.53 -7.15
N VAL A 52 -20.23 -15.28 -6.19
CA VAL A 52 -19.29 -14.77 -5.19
C VAL A 52 -18.11 -14.10 -5.91
N LYS A 53 -17.74 -12.87 -5.50
CA LYS A 53 -16.50 -12.22 -5.96
C LYS A 53 -15.32 -13.09 -5.53
N ILE A 54 -14.51 -13.54 -6.48
CA ILE A 54 -13.34 -14.38 -6.24
C ILE A 54 -12.11 -13.54 -6.49
N GLU A 55 -11.32 -13.33 -5.44
CA GLU A 55 -10.00 -12.73 -5.50
C GLU A 55 -8.99 -13.85 -5.79
N THR A 56 -8.16 -13.69 -6.82
CA THR A 56 -7.09 -14.64 -7.14
C THR A 56 -5.75 -13.95 -6.98
N ILE A 57 -4.82 -14.62 -6.28
CA ILE A 57 -3.46 -14.12 -6.06
C ILE A 57 -2.55 -14.74 -7.13
N ALA A 58 -1.66 -13.93 -7.71
CA ALA A 58 -0.62 -14.42 -8.60
C ALA A 58 0.32 -15.43 -7.89
N ASP A 59 1.03 -16.24 -8.68
CA ASP A 59 2.05 -17.13 -8.11
C ASP A 59 3.23 -16.32 -7.54
N GLU A 60 3.96 -16.94 -6.60
CA GLU A 60 5.06 -16.29 -5.89
C GLU A 60 6.17 -15.78 -6.82
N GLN A 61 6.42 -16.44 -7.95
CA GLN A 61 7.46 -16.00 -8.90
C GLN A 61 7.02 -14.73 -9.63
N THR A 62 5.75 -14.65 -10.01
CA THR A 62 5.17 -13.46 -10.64
C THR A 62 5.20 -12.26 -9.68
N ILE A 63 4.80 -12.45 -8.42
CA ILE A 63 4.85 -11.40 -7.40
C ILE A 63 6.30 -10.94 -7.18
N GLN A 64 7.24 -11.87 -7.08
CA GLN A 64 8.65 -11.55 -6.90
C GLN A 64 9.23 -10.79 -8.11
N ALA A 65 8.83 -11.14 -9.34
CA ALA A 65 9.28 -10.42 -10.54
C ALA A 65 8.83 -8.95 -10.53
N VAL A 66 7.60 -8.67 -10.11
CA VAL A 66 7.08 -7.29 -9.95
C VAL A 66 7.83 -6.55 -8.85
N MET A 67 8.14 -7.22 -7.74
CA MET A 67 8.96 -6.64 -6.67
C MET A 67 10.37 -6.29 -7.16
N ASP A 68 11.01 -7.17 -7.93
CA ASP A 68 12.34 -6.95 -8.49
C ASP A 68 12.35 -5.79 -9.51
N GLU A 69 11.31 -5.68 -10.34
CA GLU A 69 11.12 -4.56 -11.27
C GLU A 69 11.00 -3.23 -10.51
N TYR A 70 10.17 -3.19 -9.47
CA TYR A 70 10.05 -2.02 -8.60
C TYR A 70 11.39 -1.64 -7.97
N GLU A 71 12.16 -2.60 -7.47
CA GLU A 71 13.48 -2.33 -6.88
C GLU A 71 14.47 -1.79 -7.90
N GLN A 72 14.48 -2.32 -9.12
CA GLN A 72 15.30 -1.80 -10.21
C GLN A 72 14.91 -0.36 -10.55
N GLU A 73 13.62 -0.07 -10.69
CA GLU A 73 13.16 1.30 -10.94
C GLU A 73 13.57 2.24 -9.80
N LEU A 74 13.32 1.84 -8.54
CA LEU A 74 13.70 2.60 -7.35
C LEU A 74 15.19 2.92 -7.34
N MET A 75 16.03 1.93 -7.62
CA MET A 75 17.49 2.09 -7.61
C MET A 75 18.02 2.95 -8.75
N ASN A 76 17.29 3.05 -9.85
CA ASN A 76 17.61 3.90 -11.00
C ASN A 76 17.13 5.34 -10.85
N ARG A 77 16.28 5.65 -9.85
CA ARG A 77 15.82 7.02 -9.61
C ARG A 77 16.94 7.93 -9.16
N LEU A 78 17.01 9.11 -9.78
CA LEU A 78 18.02 10.13 -9.48
C LEU A 78 18.02 10.53 -8.00
N SER A 79 16.84 10.59 -7.37
CA SER A 79 16.70 10.90 -5.94
C SER A 79 17.44 9.88 -5.06
N VAL A 80 17.32 8.59 -5.40
CA VAL A 80 17.95 7.48 -4.68
C VAL A 80 19.46 7.46 -4.94
N ALA A 81 19.87 7.63 -6.20
CA ALA A 81 21.28 7.72 -6.57
C ALA A 81 22.00 8.87 -5.85
N LYS A 82 21.37 10.05 -5.78
CA LYS A 82 21.93 11.23 -5.09
C LYS A 82 22.16 10.97 -3.61
N GLU A 83 21.20 10.38 -2.89
CA GLU A 83 21.38 10.10 -1.46
C GLU A 83 22.49 9.07 -1.20
N ARG A 84 22.57 8.00 -2.00
CA ARG A 84 23.63 6.98 -1.88
C ARG A 84 25.04 7.58 -1.97
N VAL A 85 25.20 8.62 -2.80
CA VAL A 85 26.47 9.33 -3.02
C VAL A 85 26.69 10.44 -1.99
N MET A 86 25.65 11.18 -1.61
CA MET A 86 25.75 12.44 -0.88
C MET A 86 25.44 12.33 0.62
N ARG A 87 25.58 11.14 1.24
CA ARG A 87 25.26 10.66 2.62
C ARG A 87 24.96 11.64 3.79
N THR A 88 25.27 12.93 3.70
CA THR A 88 25.10 13.95 4.75
C THR A 88 24.58 15.33 4.26
N ALA A 89 24.39 15.56 2.95
CA ALA A 89 24.15 16.92 2.42
C ALA A 89 22.76 17.15 1.79
N TYR A 90 21.97 16.10 1.55
CA TYR A 90 20.62 16.27 0.97
C TYR A 90 19.58 16.35 2.09
N ALA A 91 19.50 17.54 2.69
CA ALA A 91 18.32 18.02 3.39
C ALA A 91 17.81 19.20 2.56
N ALA A 92 17.02 18.94 1.52
CA ALA A 92 16.42 20.05 0.79
C ALA A 92 15.39 20.68 1.73
N THR A 93 15.60 21.95 2.06
CA THR A 93 14.77 22.76 2.98
C THR A 93 13.33 22.99 2.51
N ILE A 94 12.92 22.35 1.41
CA ILE A 94 11.62 22.47 0.75
C ILE A 94 10.94 21.12 0.47
N ASP A 95 11.45 20.02 1.04
CA ASP A 95 10.81 18.71 0.90
C ASP A 95 9.46 18.70 1.62
N VAL A 96 8.47 18.09 0.97
CA VAL A 96 7.09 18.01 1.45
C VAL A 96 6.63 16.57 1.55
N VAL A 97 5.71 16.32 2.47
CA VAL A 97 5.00 15.06 2.65
C VAL A 97 3.49 15.30 2.58
N GLY A 98 2.74 14.29 2.18
CA GLY A 98 1.28 14.34 2.18
C GLY A 98 0.71 13.89 3.53
N VAL A 99 -0.05 14.77 4.17
CA VAL A 99 -1.00 14.37 5.23
C VAL A 99 -2.40 14.35 4.66
N PHE A 100 -3.28 13.46 5.12
CA PHE A 100 -4.66 13.42 4.61
C PHE A 100 -5.35 14.77 4.84
N LYS A 101 -5.95 15.30 3.79
CA LYS A 101 -6.68 16.58 3.81
C LYS A 101 -7.93 16.44 4.65
N VAL A 102 -8.19 17.41 5.52
CA VAL A 102 -9.43 17.52 6.31
C VAL A 102 -9.94 18.95 6.17
N GLY A 103 -10.96 19.14 5.32
CA GLY A 103 -11.48 20.47 5.03
C GLY A 103 -10.46 21.33 4.25
N SER A 104 -9.85 22.32 4.89
CA SER A 104 -8.93 23.25 4.23
C SER A 104 -7.47 22.93 4.54
N CYS A 105 -6.62 22.93 3.52
CA CYS A 105 -5.15 22.91 3.70
C CYS A 105 -4.58 24.29 4.11
N GLY A 106 -5.40 25.31 4.30
CA GLY A 106 -4.95 26.65 4.64
C GLY A 106 -4.04 27.23 3.56
N THR A 107 -2.77 27.50 3.91
CA THR A 107 -1.75 27.98 2.96
C THR A 107 -0.98 26.86 2.27
N TYR A 108 -1.14 25.61 2.72
CA TYR A 108 -0.46 24.48 2.12
C TYR A 108 -1.03 24.15 0.75
N LYS A 109 -0.19 23.55 -0.09
CA LYS A 109 -0.62 23.06 -1.39
C LYS A 109 -1.35 21.74 -1.23
N GLU A 110 -2.29 21.48 -2.12
CA GLU A 110 -3.07 20.25 -2.17
C GLU A 110 -2.56 19.34 -3.29
N LEU A 111 -2.61 18.03 -3.05
CA LEU A 111 -2.39 16.98 -4.04
C LEU A 111 -3.53 15.97 -3.96
N THR A 112 -4.07 15.62 -5.12
CA THR A 112 -5.00 14.49 -5.29
C THR A 112 -4.25 13.39 -6.03
N LEU A 113 -4.27 12.18 -5.49
CA LEU A 113 -3.89 10.96 -6.21
C LEU A 113 -5.18 10.23 -6.57
N HIS A 114 -5.43 10.07 -7.86
CA HIS A 114 -6.47 9.22 -8.40
C HIS A 114 -5.86 7.84 -8.63
N LEU A 115 -6.34 6.86 -7.87
CA LEU A 115 -5.99 5.46 -8.01
C LEU A 115 -7.15 4.75 -8.71
N ASP A 116 -6.88 4.27 -9.93
CA ASP A 116 -7.81 3.48 -10.72
C ASP A 116 -7.85 2.07 -10.14
N ALA A 117 -8.96 1.73 -9.50
CA ALA A 117 -9.12 0.46 -8.80
C ALA A 117 -9.76 -0.56 -9.75
N GLU A 118 -10.25 -1.68 -9.23
CA GLU A 118 -11.02 -2.63 -10.05
C GLU A 118 -12.28 -1.97 -10.62
N ASP A 119 -12.47 -2.03 -11.94
CA ASP A 119 -13.66 -1.53 -12.65
C ASP A 119 -14.81 -2.57 -12.60
N THR A 120 -14.49 -3.86 -12.51
CA THR A 120 -15.44 -4.99 -12.60
C THR A 120 -15.88 -5.45 -11.22
N ARG A 121 -17.17 -5.32 -10.89
CA ARG A 121 -17.70 -5.68 -9.54
C ARG A 121 -16.95 -4.96 -8.40
N GLN A 122 -16.56 -3.72 -8.65
CA GLN A 122 -15.89 -2.83 -7.69
C GLN A 122 -16.59 -2.81 -6.33
N ASN A 123 -15.79 -2.77 -5.26
CA ASN A 123 -16.24 -2.69 -3.88
C ASN A 123 -15.39 -1.72 -3.04
N SER A 124 -14.63 -0.83 -3.69
CA SER A 124 -13.87 0.22 -3.04
C SER A 124 -14.80 1.09 -2.20
N LYS A 125 -14.38 1.45 -0.98
CA LYS A 125 -15.21 2.25 -0.09
C LYS A 125 -14.43 3.01 0.96
N VAL A 126 -15.03 4.07 1.44
CA VAL A 126 -14.59 4.77 2.64
C VAL A 126 -15.59 4.58 3.77
N SER A 127 -15.09 4.41 5.00
CA SER A 127 -15.91 4.28 6.20
C SER A 127 -15.30 5.07 7.36
N GLY A 128 -16.11 5.84 8.08
CA GLY A 128 -15.63 6.67 9.17
C GLY A 128 -14.76 7.86 8.72
N PRO A 129 -14.00 8.48 9.63
CA PRO A 129 -13.30 9.73 9.36
C PRO A 129 -11.98 9.52 8.59
N VAL A 130 -12.05 9.59 7.25
CA VAL A 130 -10.88 9.50 6.35
C VAL A 130 -10.41 10.87 5.81
N GLY A 131 -10.98 11.96 6.34
CA GLY A 131 -10.81 13.30 5.80
C GLY A 131 -11.59 13.47 4.50
N ASP A 132 -10.97 14.12 3.51
CA ASP A 132 -11.59 14.46 2.23
C ASP A 132 -11.36 13.40 1.15
N THR A 133 -10.65 12.32 1.46
CA THR A 133 -10.50 11.17 0.55
C THR A 133 -11.87 10.51 0.32
N TYR A 134 -12.15 10.13 -0.93
CA TYR A 134 -13.42 9.51 -1.31
C TYR A 134 -13.23 8.48 -2.42
N VAL A 135 -14.26 7.66 -2.61
CA VAL A 135 -14.43 6.75 -3.75
C VAL A 135 -15.42 7.37 -4.71
N ASP A 136 -15.09 7.45 -5.99
CA ASP A 136 -15.98 8.00 -7.00
C ASP A 136 -17.01 6.96 -7.51
N GLY A 137 -17.86 7.38 -8.45
CA GLY A 137 -18.93 6.54 -8.96
C GLY A 137 -18.47 5.28 -9.71
N ASN A 138 -17.20 5.21 -10.09
CA ASN A 138 -16.62 4.06 -10.79
C ASN A 138 -15.93 3.08 -9.82
N GLY A 139 -15.82 3.41 -8.53
CA GLY A 139 -15.04 2.59 -7.58
C GLY A 139 -13.59 3.05 -7.43
N ASN A 140 -13.18 4.15 -8.08
CA ASN A 140 -11.80 4.62 -8.00
C ASN A 140 -11.56 5.47 -6.76
N VAL A 141 -10.38 5.30 -6.18
CA VAL A 141 -10.03 5.96 -4.91
C VAL A 141 -9.31 7.26 -5.18
N ASN A 142 -9.88 8.37 -4.70
CA ASN A 142 -9.31 9.70 -4.84
C ASN A 142 -8.73 10.14 -3.50
N PHE A 143 -7.45 9.83 -3.26
CA PHE A 143 -6.72 10.25 -2.07
C PHE A 143 -6.49 11.77 -2.08
N LYS A 144 -6.85 12.46 -1.00
CA LYS A 144 -6.66 13.91 -0.86
C LYS A 144 -5.63 14.23 0.20
N PHE A 145 -4.61 15.01 -0.18
CA PHE A 145 -3.51 15.37 0.70
C PHE A 145 -3.28 16.88 0.79
N CYS A 146 -2.88 17.35 1.97
CA CYS A 146 -2.17 18.61 2.14
C CYS A 146 -0.66 18.32 2.11
N LEU A 147 0.08 19.03 1.27
CA LEU A 147 1.53 18.97 1.17
C LEU A 147 2.15 19.88 2.23
N THR A 148 2.72 19.24 3.25
CA THR A 148 3.22 19.88 4.48
C THR A 148 4.71 19.62 4.63
N GLU A 149 5.38 20.33 5.54
CA GLU A 149 6.84 20.29 5.61
C GLU A 149 7.34 18.92 6.08
N ALA A 150 8.27 18.32 5.33
CA ALA A 150 8.87 17.03 5.68
C ALA A 150 9.81 17.11 6.90
N ASN A 151 10.19 18.32 7.32
CA ASN A 151 11.04 18.52 8.49
C ASN A 151 10.27 18.59 9.81
N ARG A 152 8.98 18.24 9.82
CA ARG A 152 8.12 18.23 11.01
C ARG A 152 7.93 16.81 11.53
N TYR A 153 7.67 16.70 12.83
CA TYR A 153 7.38 15.39 13.43
C TYR A 153 5.90 15.04 13.28
N TYR A 154 5.59 14.03 12.49
CA TYR A 154 4.23 13.48 12.38
C TYR A 154 4.16 12.19 13.19
N PRO A 155 3.20 12.05 14.11
CA PRO A 155 3.10 10.88 14.97
C PRO A 155 2.40 9.72 14.24
N GLY A 156 2.90 9.31 13.08
CA GLY A 156 2.32 8.24 12.25
C GLY A 156 2.72 8.39 10.78
N GLY A 157 2.07 7.59 9.93
CA GLY A 157 2.38 7.46 8.51
C GLY A 157 1.96 8.67 7.69
N VAL A 158 2.91 9.27 7.00
CA VAL A 158 2.69 10.34 6.01
C VAL A 158 3.06 9.87 4.61
N PHE A 159 2.31 10.33 3.61
CA PHE A 159 2.52 9.95 2.22
C PHE A 159 3.79 10.57 1.65
N LEU A 160 4.61 9.77 0.98
CA LEU A 160 5.84 10.20 0.34
C LEU A 160 5.56 10.61 -1.10
N VAL A 161 5.58 11.92 -1.37
CA VAL A 161 5.52 12.46 -2.76
C VAL A 161 6.90 12.68 -3.36
N ASN A 162 7.92 12.75 -2.52
CA ASN A 162 9.31 12.90 -2.90
C ASN A 162 10.18 12.02 -2.00
N HIS A 163 11.45 11.88 -2.37
CA HIS A 163 12.46 11.38 -1.46
C HIS A 163 12.64 12.34 -0.28
N ILE A 164 12.71 11.79 0.93
CA ILE A 164 12.95 12.55 2.16
C ILE A 164 14.02 11.90 3.02
N ASN A 165 14.87 12.72 3.63
CA ASN A 165 15.90 12.28 4.56
C ASN A 165 15.43 12.50 6.02
N TYR A 166 14.83 11.47 6.61
CA TYR A 166 14.33 11.51 7.99
C TYR A 166 15.41 11.23 9.07
N SER A 167 16.68 11.10 8.69
CA SER A 167 17.79 10.94 9.66
C SER A 167 17.91 12.10 10.65
N GLN A 168 17.37 13.27 10.29
CA GLN A 168 17.29 14.45 11.15
C GLN A 168 16.52 14.22 12.46
N PHE A 169 15.70 13.17 12.56
CA PHE A 169 14.96 12.81 13.77
C PHE A 169 15.69 11.80 14.67
N GLY A 170 16.99 11.54 14.42
CA GLY A 170 17.82 10.70 15.30
C GLY A 170 17.63 9.18 15.09
N GLY A 171 17.08 8.76 13.95
CA GLY A 171 16.89 7.36 13.59
C GLY A 171 16.75 7.17 12.08
N THR A 172 16.72 5.90 11.64
CA THR A 172 16.43 5.54 10.25
C THR A 172 14.92 5.47 10.05
N MET A 173 14.42 6.08 8.98
CA MET A 173 13.00 6.06 8.61
C MET A 173 12.51 4.63 8.36
N ASP A 174 11.35 4.29 8.92
CA ASP A 174 10.56 3.16 8.46
C ASP A 174 9.68 3.64 7.32
N VAL A 175 9.91 3.13 6.12
CA VAL A 175 9.06 3.36 4.95
C VAL A 175 8.31 2.09 4.64
N LEU A 176 7.00 2.18 4.55
CA LEU A 176 6.17 1.10 4.05
C LEU A 176 5.72 1.41 2.65
N VAL A 177 5.92 0.45 1.75
CA VAL A 177 5.52 0.55 0.35
C VAL A 177 4.45 -0.50 0.10
N ARG A 178 3.24 -0.06 -0.20
CA ARG A 178 2.14 -0.91 -0.64
C ARG A 178 2.03 -0.82 -2.15
N TYR A 179 2.19 -1.94 -2.82
CA TYR A 179 1.90 -2.07 -4.24
C TYR A 179 0.44 -2.42 -4.45
N HIS A 180 -0.17 -1.68 -5.36
CA HIS A 180 -1.52 -1.86 -5.87
C HIS A 180 -1.41 -2.31 -7.33
N ASP A 181 -1.79 -3.55 -7.58
CA ASP A 181 -2.13 -4.06 -8.90
C ASP A 181 -3.48 -3.45 -9.28
N CYS A 182 -3.42 -2.38 -10.08
CA CYS A 182 -4.56 -1.58 -10.52
C CYS A 182 -5.18 -2.22 -11.77
N ASP A 183 -6.36 -1.76 -12.20
CA ASP A 183 -7.06 -2.38 -13.35
C ASP A 183 -6.16 -2.56 -14.59
N ASP A 184 -5.94 -3.82 -14.95
CA ASP A 184 -5.07 -4.23 -16.05
C ASP A 184 -5.63 -3.86 -17.44
N LYS A 185 -6.91 -3.44 -17.54
CA LYS A 185 -7.56 -3.13 -18.82
C LYS A 185 -7.40 -1.67 -19.21
N HIS A 186 -7.77 -0.72 -18.34
CA HIS A 186 -7.92 0.69 -18.71
C HIS A 186 -7.44 1.69 -17.63
N ASN A 187 -6.34 1.38 -16.96
CA ASN A 187 -5.78 2.25 -15.92
C ASN A 187 -5.57 3.73 -16.34
N LYS A 188 -6.03 4.63 -15.46
CA LYS A 188 -5.96 6.10 -15.52
C LYS A 188 -5.39 6.71 -14.24
N ASN A 189 -4.56 5.96 -13.52
CA ASN A 189 -3.77 6.46 -12.41
C ASN A 189 -3.17 7.84 -12.72
N SER A 190 -3.46 8.82 -11.88
CA SER A 190 -3.05 10.20 -12.13
C SER A 190 -2.92 11.00 -10.85
N ILE A 191 -2.23 12.13 -10.93
CA ILE A 191 -2.22 13.12 -9.87
C ILE A 191 -2.70 14.47 -10.39
N SER A 192 -3.28 15.26 -9.49
CA SER A 192 -3.57 16.67 -9.70
C SER A 192 -3.09 17.45 -8.48
N SER A 193 -2.31 18.50 -8.68
CA SER A 193 -1.72 19.27 -7.60
C SER A 193 -1.82 20.76 -7.85
N THR A 194 -1.94 21.52 -6.75
CA THR A 194 -1.80 22.98 -6.74
C THR A 194 -0.34 23.42 -6.57
N ASP A 195 0.57 22.47 -6.34
CA ASP A 195 2.01 22.66 -6.36
C ASP A 195 2.55 22.26 -7.74
N THR A 196 3.11 23.22 -8.46
CA THR A 196 3.63 23.00 -9.82
C THR A 196 4.78 22.00 -9.89
N ARG A 197 5.41 21.68 -8.74
CA ARG A 197 6.44 20.64 -8.65
C ARG A 197 5.88 19.23 -8.82
N PHE A 198 4.57 19.03 -8.67
CA PHE A 198 3.90 17.73 -8.74
C PHE A 198 2.74 17.77 -9.74
N SER A 199 3.04 18.10 -11.00
CA SER A 199 2.02 18.29 -12.03
C SER A 199 1.60 16.98 -12.72
N SER A 200 2.40 15.93 -12.57
CA SER A 200 2.18 14.61 -13.16
C SER A 200 2.78 13.50 -12.31
N VAL A 201 2.34 12.26 -12.51
CA VAL A 201 2.86 11.08 -11.77
C VAL A 201 4.38 10.89 -11.91
N LYS A 202 4.98 11.41 -12.98
CA LYS A 202 6.43 11.37 -13.23
C LYS A 202 7.22 12.31 -12.31
N ASP A 203 6.55 13.28 -11.69
CA ASP A 203 7.15 14.21 -10.75
C ASP A 203 7.23 13.64 -9.33
N LEU A 204 6.54 12.51 -9.08
CA LEU A 204 6.70 11.76 -7.84
C LEU A 204 8.09 11.10 -7.83
N ALA A 205 8.75 11.15 -6.68
CA ALA A 205 10.12 10.69 -6.53
C ALA A 205 10.33 9.87 -5.25
N GLY A 206 11.51 9.26 -5.11
CA GLY A 206 11.77 8.33 -4.01
C GLY A 206 11.01 7.01 -4.19
N TYR A 207 10.38 6.54 -3.12
CA TYR A 207 9.72 5.23 -3.04
C TYR A 207 8.39 5.15 -3.78
N THR A 208 7.67 6.27 -3.95
CA THR A 208 6.36 6.24 -4.61
C THR A 208 6.51 6.19 -6.12
N ILE A 209 6.01 5.13 -6.74
CA ILE A 209 5.98 4.92 -8.20
C ILE A 209 4.51 4.77 -8.60
N VAL A 210 4.06 5.56 -9.58
CA VAL A 210 2.69 5.47 -10.12
C VAL A 210 2.79 5.44 -11.64
N ASN A 211 2.30 4.36 -12.23
CA ASN A 211 2.27 4.08 -13.67
C ASN A 211 0.96 3.35 -14.03
N THR A 212 1.03 2.22 -14.73
CA THR A 212 -0.11 1.30 -14.87
C THR A 212 -0.61 0.83 -13.50
N ASN A 213 0.30 0.55 -12.59
CA ASN A 213 0.07 0.17 -11.20
C ASN A 213 0.57 1.26 -10.25
N ALA A 214 0.45 1.05 -8.93
CA ALA A 214 0.91 2.04 -7.96
C ALA A 214 1.63 1.41 -6.76
N ALA A 215 2.90 1.75 -6.59
CA ALA A 215 3.63 1.56 -5.34
C ALA A 215 3.52 2.83 -4.50
N LEU A 216 2.65 2.84 -3.49
CA LEU A 216 2.42 3.98 -2.60
C LEU A 216 3.25 3.85 -1.32
N ALA A 217 4.06 4.87 -1.04
CA ALA A 217 4.99 4.83 0.09
C ALA A 217 4.59 5.76 1.24
N TRP A 218 4.74 5.25 2.47
CA TRP A 218 4.35 5.90 3.71
C TRP A 218 5.52 5.91 4.69
N ALA A 219 5.90 7.08 5.17
CA ALA A 219 6.97 7.23 6.14
C ALA A 219 6.43 7.33 7.57
N TYR A 220 7.05 6.56 8.46
CA TYR A 220 6.76 6.58 9.89
C TYR A 220 7.96 7.13 10.66
N PRO A 221 7.71 7.84 11.77
CA PRO A 221 8.79 8.19 12.68
C PRO A 221 9.41 6.92 13.28
N PRO A 222 10.71 6.94 13.62
CA PRO A 222 11.37 5.79 14.19
C PRO A 222 10.71 5.36 15.51
N TYR A 223 10.55 4.06 15.69
CA TYR A 223 10.09 3.45 16.94
C TYR A 223 11.08 2.37 17.44
N PRO A 224 11.39 2.31 18.75
CA PRO A 224 10.92 3.19 19.82
C PRO A 224 11.41 4.64 19.65
N ARG A 225 10.60 5.60 20.11
CA ARG A 225 10.88 7.04 19.94
C ARG A 225 12.21 7.42 20.62
N PRO A 226 13.06 8.27 20.01
CA PRO A 226 14.18 8.87 20.73
C PRO A 226 13.65 9.71 21.90
N GLN A 227 14.30 9.64 23.07
CA GLN A 227 13.85 10.30 24.32
C GLN A 227 13.87 11.84 24.32
N TRP A 228 14.27 12.48 23.21
CA TRP A 228 14.40 13.93 23.12
C TRP A 228 13.15 14.52 22.46
N ALA A 229 12.63 15.62 23.02
CA ALA A 229 11.47 16.33 22.47
C ALA A 229 11.71 16.65 20.98
N PRO A 230 10.72 16.49 20.08
CA PRO A 230 10.93 16.71 18.64
C PRO A 230 11.36 18.18 18.42
N PRO A 231 12.62 18.45 18.06
CA PRO A 231 13.14 19.82 18.01
C PRO A 231 12.48 20.67 16.92
N PHE A 232 11.76 20.01 16.01
CA PHE A 232 11.16 20.62 14.83
C PHE A 232 9.65 20.86 14.95
N GLY A 233 9.03 20.55 16.10
CA GLY A 233 7.60 20.71 16.36
C GLY A 233 6.71 19.60 15.79
N LEU A 234 5.55 19.41 16.41
CA LEU A 234 4.56 18.39 16.07
C LEU A 234 3.65 18.85 14.92
N GLY A 235 3.47 18.00 13.91
CA GLY A 235 2.56 18.24 12.78
C GLY A 235 2.92 19.45 11.92
N PRO A 236 2.03 19.88 11.00
CA PRO A 236 2.25 21.03 10.15
C PRO A 236 2.53 22.31 10.98
N LYS A 237 3.38 23.21 10.47
CA LYS A 237 3.72 24.48 11.14
C LYS A 237 2.51 25.40 11.26
N GLN A 238 1.72 25.54 10.19
CA GLN A 238 0.44 26.25 10.25
C GLN A 238 -0.66 25.29 10.73
N SER A 239 -1.52 25.76 11.62
CA SER A 239 -2.59 24.94 12.18
C SER A 239 -3.63 24.60 11.10
N ILE A 240 -3.73 23.31 10.79
CA ILE A 240 -4.77 22.71 9.96
C ILE A 240 -5.29 21.44 10.63
N ALA A 241 -6.50 21.02 10.29
CA ALA A 241 -6.92 19.65 10.54
C ALA A 241 -6.28 18.73 9.49
N TYR A 242 -5.82 17.57 9.89
CA TYR A 242 -5.18 16.62 9.00
C TYR A 242 -5.30 15.19 9.52
N GLY A 243 -5.15 14.21 8.63
CA GLY A 243 -5.06 12.81 8.99
C GLY A 243 -3.70 12.19 8.68
N ILE A 244 -3.41 11.07 9.35
CA ILE A 244 -2.23 10.23 9.17
C ILE A 244 -2.63 8.76 9.26
N LEU A 245 -1.79 7.87 8.72
CA LEU A 245 -1.91 6.44 9.02
C LEU A 245 -1.35 6.15 10.41
N LEU A 246 -1.93 5.19 11.13
CA LEU A 246 -1.53 4.91 12.50
C LEU A 246 -1.28 3.42 12.73
N ASP A 247 -0.21 3.10 13.46
CA ASP A 247 0.17 1.73 13.82
C ASP A 247 -0.54 1.24 15.09
N GLY A 248 -1.27 0.12 15.00
CA GLY A 248 -1.56 -0.75 16.13
C GLY A 248 -2.88 -1.53 16.09
N PRO A 249 -3.11 -2.43 17.06
CA PRO A 249 -4.19 -3.41 17.04
C PRO A 249 -5.58 -2.86 17.43
N SER A 250 -5.69 -1.57 17.78
CA SER A 250 -6.92 -0.97 18.33
C SER A 250 -7.68 -0.06 17.35
N PHE A 251 -7.29 -0.06 16.07
CA PHE A 251 -7.75 0.96 15.10
C PHE A 251 -8.56 0.39 13.93
N THR A 252 -8.88 -0.90 13.95
CA THR A 252 -9.53 -1.63 12.84
C THR A 252 -10.93 -1.15 12.46
N ASP A 253 -11.57 -0.31 13.29
CA ASP A 253 -12.94 0.20 13.10
C ASP A 253 -13.00 1.72 12.86
N ARG A 254 -11.88 2.36 12.47
CA ARG A 254 -11.77 3.83 12.36
C ARG A 254 -11.21 4.22 11.00
N GLY A 255 -11.82 5.25 10.38
CA GLY A 255 -11.34 5.89 9.16
C GLY A 255 -10.73 4.94 8.14
N ILE A 256 -11.55 4.06 7.56
CA ILE A 256 -11.08 3.03 6.64
C ILE A 256 -11.20 3.55 5.21
N ILE A 257 -10.09 3.49 4.47
CA ILE A 257 -10.11 3.54 3.01
C ILE A 257 -9.83 2.12 2.54
N TYR A 258 -10.85 1.48 1.96
CA TYR A 258 -10.75 0.17 1.35
C TYR A 258 -10.59 0.35 -0.16
N VAL A 259 -9.47 -0.14 -0.68
CA VAL A 259 -9.17 -0.20 -2.11
C VAL A 259 -9.41 -1.63 -2.54
N ASP A 260 -10.34 -1.77 -3.47
CA ASP A 260 -10.63 -3.02 -4.17
C ASP A 260 -9.69 -3.09 -5.38
N ASP A 261 -8.53 -3.72 -5.17
CA ASP A 261 -7.48 -3.89 -6.17
C ASP A 261 -7.91 -5.00 -7.16
N GLU A 262 -7.06 -5.33 -8.16
CA GLU A 262 -7.38 -6.29 -9.24
C GLU A 262 -7.86 -7.67 -8.72
N ASP A 263 -8.97 -8.18 -9.28
CA ASP A 263 -9.56 -9.48 -8.93
C ASP A 263 -8.72 -10.67 -9.44
N SER A 264 -8.03 -10.47 -10.56
CA SER A 264 -7.43 -11.54 -11.38
C SER A 264 -5.91 -11.53 -11.33
N SER A 265 -5.31 -12.60 -10.80
CA SER A 265 -3.85 -12.73 -10.70
C SER A 265 -3.22 -11.52 -10.00
N ASN A 266 -3.77 -11.16 -8.84
CA ASN A 266 -3.40 -9.99 -8.07
C ASN A 266 -1.95 -10.07 -7.60
N LYS A 267 -1.17 -9.03 -7.92
CA LYS A 267 0.27 -8.93 -7.65
C LYS A 267 0.59 -8.02 -6.46
N ASN A 268 -0.39 -7.75 -5.61
CA ASN A 268 -0.22 -6.90 -4.44
C ASN A 268 0.86 -7.40 -3.48
N TRP A 269 1.69 -6.48 -3.01
CA TRP A 269 2.69 -6.76 -1.98
C TRP A 269 2.87 -5.57 -1.04
N LEU A 270 3.42 -5.84 0.14
CA LEU A 270 3.74 -4.83 1.15
C LEU A 270 5.18 -5.04 1.60
N LYS A 271 6.04 -4.04 1.40
CA LYS A 271 7.44 -4.07 1.85
C LYS A 271 7.71 -2.98 2.87
N ARG A 272 8.60 -3.29 3.83
CA ARG A 272 9.18 -2.33 4.75
C ARG A 272 10.63 -2.05 4.36
N TYR A 273 11.00 -0.79 4.45
CA TYR A 273 12.32 -0.29 4.13
C TYR A 273 12.87 0.50 5.33
N LYS A 274 14.13 0.23 5.69
CA LYS A 274 14.92 1.05 6.63
C LYS A 274 16.02 1.77 5.85
N GLY A 275 15.75 3.01 5.46
CA GLY A 275 16.46 3.61 4.32
C GLY A 275 16.19 2.79 3.05
N TYR A 276 17.09 2.72 2.07
CA TYR A 276 16.86 1.90 0.86
C TYR A 276 17.19 0.41 1.00
N LYS A 277 17.28 -0.08 2.22
CA LYS A 277 17.44 -1.51 2.45
C LYS A 277 16.09 -2.05 2.87
N GLU A 278 15.63 -3.06 2.13
CA GLU A 278 14.50 -3.86 2.57
C GLU A 278 14.81 -4.40 3.98
N ASP A 279 13.85 -4.20 4.87
CA ASP A 279 13.86 -4.80 6.19
C ASP A 279 12.96 -6.03 6.15
N THR A 280 13.59 -7.21 6.07
CA THR A 280 12.91 -8.51 6.02
C THR A 280 12.39 -8.97 7.38
N SER A 281 12.53 -8.14 8.43
CA SER A 281 11.83 -8.42 9.69
C SER A 281 10.33 -8.45 9.44
N ASN A 282 9.66 -9.49 9.96
CA ASN A 282 8.22 -9.70 9.76
C ASN A 282 7.45 -8.39 10.02
N VAL A 283 6.92 -7.81 8.95
CA VAL A 283 5.86 -6.82 9.03
C VAL A 283 4.63 -7.62 9.44
N SER A 284 4.32 -7.68 10.73
CA SER A 284 3.10 -8.37 11.13
C SER A 284 1.91 -7.63 10.52
N SER A 285 1.03 -8.38 9.85
CA SER A 285 -0.23 -7.89 9.30
C SER A 285 -0.96 -7.00 10.32
N GLY A 286 -1.37 -5.80 9.90
CA GLY A 286 -2.06 -4.80 10.74
C GLY A 286 -1.15 -3.80 11.46
N MET A 287 0.18 -3.94 11.38
CA MET A 287 1.06 -2.87 11.83
C MET A 287 1.12 -1.75 10.79
N TYR A 288 1.24 -0.51 11.26
CA TYR A 288 1.32 0.72 10.48
C TYR A 288 0.03 1.16 9.78
N GLY A 289 -1.14 0.62 10.16
CA GLY A 289 -2.41 1.12 9.60
C GLY A 289 -2.57 0.82 8.10
N ILE A 290 -1.86 -0.18 7.61
CA ILE A 290 -2.03 -0.75 6.27
C ILE A 290 -2.24 -2.25 6.45
N GLU A 291 -3.41 -2.75 6.06
CA GLU A 291 -3.65 -4.18 5.92
C GLU A 291 -3.56 -4.52 4.43
N GLY A 292 -2.50 -5.24 4.07
CA GLY A 292 -2.31 -5.76 2.73
C GLY A 292 -2.57 -7.27 2.70
N THR A 293 -3.70 -7.65 2.12
CA THR A 293 -3.95 -9.01 1.62
C THR A 293 -4.16 -8.88 0.11
N ASP A 294 -5.16 -9.55 -0.44
CA ASP A 294 -5.59 -9.42 -1.84
C ASP A 294 -6.03 -7.98 -2.11
N ASN A 295 -6.87 -7.42 -1.24
CA ASN A 295 -7.23 -6.00 -1.24
C ASN A 295 -6.49 -5.20 -0.18
N THR A 296 -6.61 -3.88 -0.25
CA THR A 296 -5.90 -2.97 0.65
C THR A 296 -6.84 -2.22 1.58
N ARG A 297 -6.52 -2.17 2.89
CA ARG A 297 -7.13 -1.24 3.84
C ARG A 297 -6.11 -0.28 4.41
N TYR A 298 -6.44 1.00 4.34
CA TYR A 298 -5.75 2.06 5.06
C TYR A 298 -6.58 2.50 6.26
N HIS A 299 -5.94 2.60 7.42
CA HIS A 299 -6.54 3.07 8.67
C HIS A 299 -6.05 4.48 8.98
N VAL A 300 -6.95 5.44 8.81
CA VAL A 300 -6.69 6.87 8.97
C VAL A 300 -7.19 7.34 10.34
N VAL A 301 -6.36 8.10 11.04
CA VAL A 301 -6.76 8.88 12.21
C VAL A 301 -6.64 10.36 11.90
N LEU A 302 -7.59 11.16 12.39
CA LEU A 302 -7.53 12.62 12.27
C LEU A 302 -6.94 13.23 13.54
N ASN A 303 -6.18 14.32 13.41
CA ASN A 303 -5.61 15.05 14.55
C ASN A 303 -6.67 15.67 15.48
N THR A 304 -7.92 15.78 15.02
CA THR A 304 -9.08 16.20 15.79
C THR A 304 -9.58 15.13 16.76
N ASP A 305 -9.26 13.85 16.50
CA ASP A 305 -9.55 12.73 17.39
C ASP A 305 -8.45 12.60 18.45
N LYS A 306 -8.60 13.35 19.55
CA LYS A 306 -7.59 13.37 20.63
C LYS A 306 -7.38 11.99 21.27
N GLU A 307 -8.42 11.17 21.36
CA GLU A 307 -8.30 9.87 22.02
C GLU A 307 -7.31 8.99 21.26
N TYR A 308 -7.51 8.84 19.96
CA TYR A 308 -6.68 7.95 19.17
C TYR A 308 -5.39 8.63 18.71
N PHE A 309 -5.42 9.90 18.31
CA PHE A 309 -4.26 10.62 17.81
C PHE A 309 -3.21 10.91 18.90
N VAL A 310 -3.64 11.20 20.13
CA VAL A 310 -2.74 11.62 21.23
C VAL A 310 -2.54 10.50 22.25
N LEU A 311 -3.62 9.89 22.73
CA LEU A 311 -3.56 9.01 23.92
C LEU A 311 -3.19 7.57 23.56
N ARG A 312 -3.71 7.05 22.44
CA ARG A 312 -3.51 5.65 22.02
C ARG A 312 -2.43 5.49 20.93
N ASN A 313 -1.90 6.58 20.41
CA ASN A 313 -0.91 6.58 19.34
C ASN A 313 0.51 6.37 19.87
N LEU A 314 1.11 5.21 19.56
CA LEU A 314 2.47 4.85 20.00
C LEU A 314 3.55 5.85 19.54
N TYR A 315 3.32 6.50 18.39
CA TYR A 315 4.23 7.52 17.85
C TYR A 315 3.97 8.91 18.41
N HIS A 316 2.89 9.14 19.16
CA HIS A 316 2.63 10.46 19.71
C HIS A 316 3.53 10.76 20.92
N PRO A 317 4.15 11.96 21.01
CA PRO A 317 5.02 12.35 22.13
C PRO A 317 4.45 12.04 23.53
N ASN A 318 3.14 12.25 23.69
CA ASN A 318 2.41 12.11 24.95
C ASN A 318 1.82 10.71 25.23
N PHE A 319 2.13 9.70 24.40
CA PHE A 319 1.66 8.33 24.66
C PHE A 319 2.10 7.84 26.04
N GLY A 320 1.15 7.31 26.83
CA GLY A 320 1.38 6.83 28.19
C GLY A 320 1.60 7.91 29.26
N GLY A 321 1.41 9.19 28.93
CA GLY A 321 1.74 10.34 29.79
C GLY A 321 0.69 10.78 30.82
N PHE A 322 -0.43 10.06 30.98
CA PHE A 322 -1.43 10.34 32.02
C PHE A 322 -1.70 9.08 32.85
N PRO A 323 -1.81 9.20 34.19
CA PRO A 323 -2.29 8.09 35.00
C PRO A 323 -3.73 7.77 34.58
N TYR A 324 -4.00 6.50 34.30
CA TYR A 324 -5.38 6.01 34.20
C TYR A 324 -6.13 6.37 35.50
N PRO A 325 -7.43 6.74 35.43
CA PRO A 325 -8.23 7.00 36.62
C PRO A 325 -8.29 5.82 37.59
#